data_AF-A0A7J7RJ52-F1
#
_entry.id   AF-A0A7J7RJ52-F1
#
_cell.length_a   1.000
_cell.length_b   1.000
_cell.length_c   1.000
_cell.angle_alpha   90.00
_cell.angle_beta   90.00
_cell.angle_gamma   90.00
#
_symmetry.space_group_name_H-M   'P 1'
#
loop_
_entity.id
_entity.type
_entity.pdbx_description
1 polymer ?
#
loop_
_entity_poly.entity_id
_entity_poly.type
_entity_poly.pdbx_seq_one_letter_code
_entity_poly.pdbx_strand_id
1 'polypeptide(L)'
;MRFLTAMKSEHPEMLEKASRELWMRVWSRDEDITEPQSILAAAEKAGMSIEQARRILEKTSTPQVKNQLKETTEAACKYGAFGLPITVAHVDGQTHMLFGSDRMELLAYLLGEKWMGPVPPVVESRL
;
A
#
# COMPACT_ATOMS: atom_id res chain seq x y z
N MET A 1 0.54 7.39 -4.55
CA MET A 1 1.26 7.35 -5.86
C MET A 1 0.31 6.86 -6.95
N ARG A 2 0.29 7.50 -8.13
CA ARG A 2 -0.67 7.18 -9.21
C ARG A 2 -0.44 5.78 -9.83
N PHE A 3 0.80 5.36 -9.99
CA PHE A 3 1.13 4.01 -10.50
C PHE A 3 0.53 2.90 -9.64
N LEU A 4 0.73 2.94 -8.32
CA LEU A 4 0.11 1.99 -7.38
C LEU A 4 -1.42 2.07 -7.36
N THR A 5 -1.99 3.25 -7.65
CA THR A 5 -3.45 3.41 -7.76
C THR A 5 -3.98 2.68 -9.01
N ALA A 6 -3.34 2.87 -10.16
CA ALA A 6 -3.68 2.15 -11.38
C ALA A 6 -3.49 0.63 -11.21
N MET A 7 -2.39 0.22 -10.56
CA MET A 7 -2.13 -1.18 -10.26
C MET A 7 -3.18 -1.82 -9.37
N LYS A 8 -3.61 -1.15 -8.29
CA LYS A 8 -4.68 -1.65 -7.42
C LYS A 8 -5.97 -1.96 -8.19
N SER A 9 -6.29 -1.18 -9.22
CA SER A 9 -7.52 -1.35 -10.01
C SER A 9 -7.46 -2.52 -11.01
N GLU A 10 -6.28 -2.87 -11.52
CA GLU A 10 -6.14 -3.87 -12.60
C GLU A 10 -5.45 -5.16 -12.16
N HIS A 11 -4.50 -5.03 -11.24
CA HIS A 11 -3.64 -6.09 -10.74
C HIS A 11 -3.49 -5.97 -9.21
N PRO A 12 -4.59 -6.04 -8.44
CA PRO A 12 -4.56 -5.89 -6.98
C PRO A 12 -3.62 -6.90 -6.30
N GLU A 13 -3.42 -8.07 -6.90
CA GLU A 13 -2.47 -9.10 -6.45
C GLU A 13 -1.01 -8.64 -6.47
N MET A 14 -0.68 -7.65 -7.30
CA MET A 14 0.68 -7.10 -7.42
C MET A 14 0.92 -5.88 -6.51
N LEU A 15 -0.14 -5.32 -5.92
CA LEU A 15 -0.05 -4.07 -5.15
C LEU A 15 0.96 -4.15 -4.01
N GLU A 16 0.97 -5.26 -3.26
CA GLU A 16 1.89 -5.44 -2.14
C GLU A 16 3.35 -5.49 -2.60
N LYS A 17 3.66 -6.33 -3.60
CA LYS A 17 5.02 -6.52 -4.11
C LYS A 17 5.56 -5.24 -4.77
N ALA A 18 4.74 -4.56 -5.56
CA ALA A 18 5.14 -3.31 -6.20
C ALA A 18 5.33 -2.16 -5.20
N SER A 19 4.47 -2.05 -4.19
CA SER A 19 4.64 -1.08 -3.11
C SER A 19 5.94 -1.33 -2.35
N ARG A 20 6.24 -2.60 -2.03
CA ARG A 20 7.49 -3.02 -1.40
C ARG A 20 8.70 -2.64 -2.26
N GLU A 21 8.70 -2.94 -3.56
CA GLU A 21 9.84 -2.61 -4.41
C GLU A 21 10.07 -1.10 -4.56
N LEU A 22 9.02 -0.28 -4.62
CA LEU A 22 9.16 1.18 -4.58
C LEU A 22 9.74 1.67 -3.25
N TRP A 23 9.29 1.10 -2.12
CA TRP A 23 9.90 1.37 -0.81
C TRP A 23 11.37 0.99 -0.79
N MET A 24 11.71 -0.18 -1.33
CA MET A 24 13.09 -0.67 -1.39
C MET A 24 13.99 0.22 -2.25
N ARG A 25 13.45 0.87 -3.30
CA ARG A 25 14.21 1.86 -4.09
C ARG A 25 14.57 3.07 -3.24
N VAL A 26 13.56 3.83 -2.82
CA VAL A 26 13.79 5.14 -2.19
C VAL A 26 14.31 5.05 -0.75
N TRP A 27 13.87 4.06 0.03
CA TRP A 27 14.19 3.98 1.47
C TRP A 27 15.24 2.93 1.84
N SER A 28 15.61 2.04 0.91
CA SER A 28 16.68 1.06 1.16
C SER A 28 17.90 1.23 0.25
N ARG A 29 17.74 1.77 -0.96
CA ARG A 29 18.84 1.91 -1.93
C ARG A 29 19.13 3.35 -2.36
N ASP A 30 18.38 4.32 -1.83
CA ASP A 30 18.48 5.73 -2.20
C ASP A 30 18.35 5.96 -3.73
N GLU A 31 17.44 5.20 -4.35
CA GLU A 31 17.17 5.25 -5.79
C GLU A 31 15.91 6.08 -6.10
N ASP A 32 15.90 6.73 -7.27
CA ASP A 32 14.75 7.49 -7.77
C ASP A 32 13.48 6.63 -7.91
N ILE A 33 12.31 7.26 -7.69
CA ILE A 33 10.97 6.71 -7.91
C ILE A 33 10.03 7.67 -8.68
N THR A 34 10.59 8.72 -9.28
CA THR A 34 9.83 9.76 -9.99
C THR A 34 9.85 9.57 -11.50
N GLU A 35 10.93 8.99 -12.03
CA GLU A 35 11.08 8.75 -13.46
C GLU A 35 10.33 7.50 -13.94
N PRO A 36 9.80 7.49 -15.19
CA PRO A 36 9.15 6.32 -15.78
C PRO A 36 9.97 5.04 -15.67
N GLN A 37 11.25 5.08 -16.03
CA GLN A 37 12.15 3.92 -15.99
C GLN A 37 12.36 3.38 -14.57
N SER A 38 12.41 4.26 -13.57
CA SER A 38 12.55 3.88 -12.17
C SER A 38 11.33 3.11 -11.67
N ILE A 39 10.13 3.57 -12.05
CA ILE A 39 8.86 2.92 -11.71
C ILE A 39 8.75 1.56 -12.40
N LEU A 40 9.11 1.48 -13.68
CA LEU A 40 9.10 0.21 -14.44
C LEU A 40 10.07 -0.82 -13.84
N ALA A 41 11.27 -0.40 -13.44
CA ALA A 41 12.25 -1.28 -12.80
C ALA A 41 11.71 -1.86 -11.48
N ALA A 42 11.00 -1.05 -10.67
CA ALA A 42 10.35 -1.53 -9.45
C ALA A 42 9.25 -2.56 -9.75
N ALA A 43 8.44 -2.32 -10.78
CA ALA A 43 7.35 -3.21 -11.18
C ALA A 43 7.87 -4.55 -11.73
N GLU A 44 8.93 -4.53 -12.55
CA GLU A 44 9.57 -5.73 -13.07
C GLU A 44 10.17 -6.57 -11.93
N LYS A 45 10.88 -5.93 -11.00
CA LYS A 45 11.44 -6.60 -9.82
C LYS A 45 10.36 -7.17 -8.89
N ALA A 46 9.17 -6.57 -8.87
CA ALA A 46 8.00 -7.10 -8.17
C ALA A 46 7.40 -8.35 -8.85
N GLY A 47 7.86 -8.71 -10.05
CA GLY A 47 7.46 -9.89 -10.81
C GLY A 47 6.50 -9.62 -11.97
N MET A 48 6.33 -8.36 -12.39
CA MET A 48 5.49 -8.02 -13.56
C MET A 48 6.27 -8.14 -14.86
N SER A 49 5.58 -8.47 -15.96
CA SER A 49 6.15 -8.27 -17.29
C SER A 49 6.31 -6.77 -17.58
N ILE A 50 7.35 -6.41 -18.34
CA ILE A 50 7.60 -5.02 -18.72
C ILE A 50 6.44 -4.42 -19.53
N GLU A 51 5.78 -5.23 -20.36
CA GLU A 51 4.61 -4.82 -21.14
C GLU A 51 3.41 -4.53 -20.25
N GLN A 52 3.16 -5.35 -19.22
CA GLN A 52 2.12 -5.08 -18.23
C GLN A 52 2.42 -3.79 -17.47
N ALA A 53 3.65 -3.63 -16.97
CA ALA A 53 4.07 -2.45 -16.23
C ALA A 53 3.93 -1.16 -17.06
N ARG A 54 4.31 -1.19 -18.35
CA ARG A 54 4.13 -0.06 -19.28
C ARG A 54 2.67 0.33 -19.47
N ARG A 55 1.78 -0.65 -19.68
CA ARG A 55 0.33 -0.38 -19.81
C ARG A 55 -0.26 0.27 -18.57
N ILE A 56 0.15 -0.15 -17.38
CA ILE A 56 -0.28 0.49 -16.12
C ILE A 56 0.29 1.91 -16.02
N LEU A 57 1.55 2.10 -16.39
CA LEU A 57 2.23 3.40 -16.32
C LEU A 57 1.56 4.45 -17.22
N GLU A 58 1.17 4.10 -18.44
CA GLU A 58 0.45 4.97 -19.37
C GLU A 58 -0.85 5.53 -18.75
N LYS A 59 -1.54 4.71 -17.94
CA LYS A 59 -2.81 5.07 -17.30
C LYS A 59 -2.64 6.05 -16.14
N THR A 60 -1.43 6.26 -15.62
CA THR A 60 -1.20 7.16 -14.48
C THR A 60 -1.57 8.62 -14.77
N SER A 61 -1.63 9.01 -16.04
CA SER A 61 -2.01 10.35 -16.49
C SER A 61 -3.53 10.55 -16.63
N THR A 62 -4.31 9.46 -16.62
CA THR A 62 -5.75 9.47 -16.88
C THR A 62 -6.53 10.17 -15.75
N PRO A 63 -7.65 10.84 -16.06
CA PRO A 63 -8.53 11.45 -15.04
C PRO A 63 -9.00 10.44 -13.99
N GLN A 64 -9.28 9.20 -14.41
CA GLN A 64 -9.76 8.12 -13.54
C GLN A 64 -8.73 7.80 -12.44
N VAL A 65 -7.47 7.57 -12.80
CA VAL A 65 -6.42 7.25 -11.81
C VAL A 65 -6.12 8.46 -10.91
N LYS A 66 -6.14 9.68 -11.46
CA LYS A 66 -5.98 10.91 -10.68
C LYS A 66 -7.07 11.08 -9.64
N ASN A 67 -8.33 10.87 -10.04
CA ASN A 67 -9.49 10.99 -9.16
C ASN A 67 -9.48 9.88 -8.09
N GLN A 68 -9.18 8.63 -8.46
CA GLN A 68 -9.11 7.54 -7.49
C GLN A 68 -8.05 7.78 -6.40
N LEU A 69 -6.88 8.31 -6.77
CA LEU A 69 -5.84 8.66 -5.79
C LEU A 69 -6.33 9.78 -4.86
N LYS A 70 -6.98 10.80 -5.43
CA LYS A 70 -7.56 11.92 -4.66
C LYS A 70 -8.62 11.41 -3.69
N GLU A 71 -9.60 10.65 -4.15
CA GLU A 71 -10.69 10.09 -3.34
C GLU A 71 -10.18 9.20 -2.21
N THR A 72 -9.18 8.34 -2.49
CA THR A 72 -8.58 7.48 -1.47
C THR A 72 -7.87 8.31 -0.39
N THR A 73 -7.21 9.40 -0.78
CA THR A 73 -6.54 10.31 0.16
C THR A 73 -7.55 11.14 0.94
N GLU A 74 -8.63 11.60 0.30
CA GLU A 74 -9.74 12.31 0.97
C GLU A 74 -10.48 11.41 1.96
N ALA A 75 -10.61 10.12 1.69
CA ALA A 75 -11.16 9.16 2.65
C ALA A 75 -10.31 9.11 3.93
N ALA A 76 -8.98 9.09 3.81
CA ALA A 76 -8.08 9.19 4.97
C ALA A 76 -8.29 10.51 5.74
N CYS A 77 -8.43 11.64 5.05
CA CYS A 77 -8.75 12.93 5.68
C CYS A 77 -10.10 12.90 6.42
N LYS A 78 -11.13 12.27 5.84
CA LYS A 78 -12.45 12.10 6.48
C LYS A 78 -12.39 11.25 7.76
N TYR A 79 -11.46 10.30 7.83
CA TYR A 79 -11.15 9.56 9.06
C TYR A 79 -10.33 10.35 10.09
N GLY A 80 -9.95 11.60 9.79
CA GLY A 80 -9.18 12.46 10.70
C GLY A 80 -7.66 12.30 10.58
N ALA A 81 -7.15 11.76 9.46
CA ALA A 81 -5.71 11.64 9.24
C ALA A 81 -5.01 13.02 9.22
N PHE A 82 -3.92 13.15 9.98
CA PHE A 82 -3.02 14.31 9.96
C PHE A 82 -1.60 13.95 9.48
N GLY A 83 -1.36 12.68 9.16
CA GLY A 83 -0.10 12.12 8.69
C GLY A 83 -0.28 10.69 8.24
N LEU A 84 0.81 10.01 7.87
CA LEU A 84 0.84 8.59 7.50
C LEU A 84 1.94 7.82 8.27
N PRO A 85 1.78 6.51 8.49
CA PRO A 85 0.61 5.69 8.12
C PRO A 85 -0.58 5.92 9.06
N ILE A 86 -1.78 5.66 8.55
CA ILE A 86 -2.97 5.42 9.38
C ILE A 86 -3.53 4.03 9.07
N THR A 87 -4.08 3.37 10.09
CA THR A 87 -4.86 2.14 9.97
C THR A 87 -6.25 2.42 10.50
N VAL A 88 -7.27 2.08 9.71
CA VAL A 88 -8.68 2.21 10.11
C VAL A 88 -9.24 0.81 10.32
N ALA A 89 -9.64 0.51 11.56
CA ALA A 89 -10.26 -0.76 11.93
C ALA A 89 -11.76 -0.56 12.13
N HIS A 90 -12.58 -1.39 11.47
CA HIS A 90 -14.02 -1.44 11.68
C HIS A 90 -14.34 -2.71 12.48
N VAL A 91 -14.69 -2.57 13.75
CA VAL A 91 -14.86 -3.69 14.70
C VAL A 91 -16.16 -3.47 15.47
N ASP A 92 -17.03 -4.48 15.53
CA ASP A 92 -18.30 -4.44 16.29
C ASP A 92 -19.16 -3.19 16.04
N GLY A 93 -19.22 -2.74 14.79
CA GLY A 93 -19.95 -1.54 14.38
C GLY A 93 -19.28 -0.21 14.75
N GLN A 94 -18.12 -0.24 15.40
CA GLN A 94 -17.29 0.93 15.70
C GLN A 94 -16.18 1.11 14.66
N THR A 95 -15.71 2.35 14.52
CA THR A 95 -14.57 2.69 13.64
C THR A 95 -13.48 3.31 14.49
N HIS A 96 -12.29 2.71 14.45
CA HIS A 96 -11.10 3.17 15.15
C HIS A 96 -10.04 3.57 14.13
N MET A 97 -9.56 4.82 14.19
CA MET A 97 -8.42 5.29 13.40
C MET A 97 -7.18 5.33 14.28
N LEU A 98 -6.12 4.66 13.85
CA LEU A 98 -4.83 4.58 14.53
C LEU A 98 -3.75 5.20 13.64
N PHE A 99 -3.01 6.16 14.17
CA PHE A 99 -1.86 6.77 13.49
C PHE A 99 -0.55 6.14 13.94
N GLY A 100 0.37 5.89 13.00
CA GLY A 100 1.71 5.38 13.26
C GLY A 100 1.86 3.86 13.07
N SER A 101 3.11 3.40 13.01
CA SER A 101 3.47 1.98 12.96
C SER A 101 3.58 1.32 14.35
N ASP A 102 3.48 2.11 15.42
CA ASP A 102 3.66 1.71 16.82
C ASP A 102 2.33 1.37 17.53
N ARG A 103 1.21 1.36 16.80
CA ARG A 103 -0.14 1.06 17.33
C ARG A 103 -0.66 -0.33 16.99
N MET A 104 0.17 -1.21 16.47
CA MET A 104 -0.25 -2.56 16.05
C MET A 104 -0.62 -3.47 17.23
N GLU A 105 -0.01 -3.30 18.40
CA GLU A 105 -0.43 -4.00 19.62
C GLU A 105 -1.83 -3.55 20.09
N LEU A 106 -2.11 -2.25 20.03
CA LEU A 106 -3.45 -1.70 20.30
C LEU A 106 -4.48 -2.19 19.28
N LEU A 107 -4.09 -2.28 18.00
CA LEU A 107 -4.95 -2.86 16.97
C LEU A 107 -5.30 -4.32 17.27
N ALA A 108 -4.32 -5.14 17.67
CA ALA A 108 -4.56 -6.53 18.06
C ALA A 108 -5.54 -6.62 19.23
N TYR A 109 -5.38 -5.77 20.26
CA TYR A 109 -6.33 -5.68 21.37
C TYR A 109 -7.75 -5.32 20.89
N LEU A 110 -7.91 -4.32 20.03
CA LEU A 110 -9.21 -3.93 19.49
C LEU A 110 -9.89 -5.05 18.68
N LEU A 111 -9.10 -5.84 17.95
CA LEU A 111 -9.60 -6.98 17.15
C LEU A 111 -9.84 -8.24 17.98
N GLY A 112 -9.48 -8.26 19.27
CA GLY A 112 -9.48 -9.48 20.08
C GLY A 112 -8.42 -10.51 19.67
N GLU A 113 -7.39 -10.07 18.93
CA GLU A 113 -6.32 -10.90 18.40
C GLU A 113 -5.10 -10.90 19.33
N LYS A 114 -4.31 -11.98 19.27
CA LYS A 114 -3.06 -12.08 20.04
C LYS A 114 -1.92 -11.34 19.35
N TRP A 115 -1.38 -10.29 19.99
CA TRP A 115 -0.14 -9.66 19.54
C TRP A 115 1.07 -10.57 19.78
N MET A 116 1.85 -10.83 18.73
CA MET A 116 3.04 -11.69 18.75
C MET A 116 4.33 -10.92 18.41
N GLY A 117 4.31 -9.60 18.58
CA GLY A 117 5.41 -8.72 18.15
C GLY A 117 5.38 -8.38 16.66
N PRO A 118 6.27 -7.48 16.20
CA PRO A 118 6.29 -6.99 14.82
C PRO A 118 6.75 -8.04 13.80
N VAL A 119 7.36 -9.12 14.25
CA VAL A 119 7.79 -10.26 13.43
C VAL A 119 7.14 -11.52 14.04
N PRO A 120 5.85 -11.75 13.80
CA PRO A 120 5.17 -12.93 14.32
C PRO A 120 5.81 -14.21 13.75
N PRO A 121 5.75 -15.34 14.47
CA PRO A 121 6.19 -16.62 13.91
C PRO A 121 5.37 -16.94 12.66
N VAL A 122 6.01 -17.58 11.68
CA VAL A 122 5.30 -18.07 10.49
C VAL A 122 4.28 -19.09 10.95
N VAL A 123 3.00 -18.75 10.85
CA VAL A 123 1.93 -19.71 11.06
C VAL A 123 1.93 -20.60 9.82
N GLU A 124 2.32 -21.88 9.98
CA GLU A 124 2.03 -22.88 8.95
C GLU A 124 0.51 -22.88 8.77
N SER A 125 0.05 -22.34 7.65
CA SER A 125 -1.38 -22.35 7.30
C SER A 125 -1.82 -23.81 7.26
N ARG A 126 -2.74 -24.20 8.16
CA ARG A 126 -3.50 -25.44 7.99
C ARG A 126 -4.28 -25.28 6.69
N LEU A 127 -3.88 -26.06 5.69
CA LEU A 127 -4.55 -26.26 4.41
C LEU A 127 -6.03 -26.61 4.61
#